data_AF-A0A6B3FSU8-F1
#
_entry.id   AF-A0A6B3FSU8-F1
#
_cell.length_a   1.000
_cell.length_b   1.000
_cell.length_c   1.000
_cell.angle_alpha   90.00
_cell.angle_beta   90.00
_cell.angle_gamma   90.00
#
_symmetry.space_group_name_H-M   'P 1'
#
loop_
_entity.id
_entity.type
_entity.pdbx_description
1 polymer ?
#
loop_
_entity_poly.entity_id
_entity_poly.type
_entity_poly.pdbx_seq_one_letter_code
_entity_poly.pdbx_strand_id
1 'polypeptide(L)'
;SSYWSRSVSCNPAAIDAELARLAPHVRRVWAVRPDRMDSVPRGVRAVPLGSRDFWTVAARAKYLVNNVNFSDRLVKRPGQIHLQTHHGTPLKRMGLDQREYPISTSMNFADLL
;
A
#
# COMPACT_ATOMS: atom_id res chain seq x y z
N SER A 1 -3.52 1.24 1.12
CA SER A 1 -2.69 1.73 2.24
C SER A 1 -1.83 2.88 1.74
N SER A 2 -1.23 3.67 2.65
CA SER A 2 -0.25 4.70 2.27
C SER A 2 0.93 4.73 3.25
N TYR A 3 2.13 5.04 2.75
CA TYR A 3 3.37 5.23 3.51
C TYR A 3 3.61 4.16 4.58
N TRP A 4 3.67 2.89 4.16
CA TRP A 4 3.79 1.72 5.06
C TRP A 4 2.69 1.65 6.11
N SER A 5 1.46 1.95 5.67
CA SER A 5 0.23 1.91 6.47
C SER A 5 0.24 2.87 7.66
N ARG A 6 0.97 3.99 7.56
CA ARG A 6 1.07 4.99 8.66
C ARG A 6 -0.14 5.92 8.75
N SER A 7 -0.85 6.14 7.65
CA SER A 7 -1.98 7.07 7.60
C SER A 7 -2.92 6.79 6.42
N VAL A 8 -4.08 7.45 6.45
CA VAL A 8 -5.01 7.59 5.32
C VAL A 8 -4.67 8.88 4.60
N SER A 9 -3.82 8.82 3.55
CA SER A 9 -3.34 10.03 2.86
C SER A 9 -2.84 9.74 1.44
N CYS A 10 -2.34 10.79 0.77
CA CYS A 10 -1.70 10.76 -0.55
C CYS A 10 -2.64 10.27 -1.68
N ASN A 11 -2.06 9.83 -2.79
CA ASN A 11 -2.76 9.32 -3.97
C ASN A 11 -3.77 8.22 -3.62
N PRO A 12 -3.49 7.24 -2.72
CA PRO A 12 -4.49 6.25 -2.33
C PRO A 12 -5.72 6.85 -1.65
N ALA A 13 -5.59 7.95 -0.89
CA ALA A 13 -6.73 8.65 -0.29
C ALA A 13 -7.56 9.42 -1.31
N ALA A 14 -6.90 10.04 -2.31
CA ALA A 14 -7.61 10.68 -3.42
C ALA A 14 -8.42 9.65 -4.24
N ILE A 15 -7.81 8.49 -4.54
CA ILE A 15 -8.50 7.37 -5.21
C ILE A 15 -9.69 6.88 -4.37
N ASP A 16 -9.50 6.71 -3.06
CA ASP A 16 -10.56 6.27 -2.15
C ASP A 16 -11.75 7.24 -2.11
N ALA A 17 -11.49 8.55 -2.09
CA ALA A 17 -12.51 9.59 -2.13
C ALA A 17 -13.30 9.57 -3.46
N GLU A 18 -12.62 9.46 -4.59
CA GLU A 18 -13.31 9.37 -5.89
C GLU A 18 -14.08 8.05 -6.06
N LEU A 19 -13.57 6.93 -5.52
CA LEU A 19 -14.33 5.68 -5.48
C LEU A 19 -15.59 5.81 -4.62
N ALA A 20 -15.54 6.55 -3.51
CA ALA A 20 -16.73 6.82 -2.70
C ALA A 20 -17.80 7.58 -3.51
N ARG A 21 -17.39 8.50 -4.39
CA ARG A 21 -18.27 9.31 -5.22
C ARG A 21 -18.81 8.56 -6.44
N LEU A 22 -17.93 7.89 -7.18
CA LEU A 22 -18.23 7.30 -8.49
C LEU A 22 -18.69 5.83 -8.40
N ALA A 23 -18.22 5.10 -7.40
CA ALA A 23 -18.46 3.67 -7.26
C ALA A 23 -18.75 3.28 -5.80
N PRO A 24 -19.80 3.84 -5.16
CA PRO A 24 -20.09 3.62 -3.74
C PRO A 24 -20.40 2.14 -3.39
N HIS A 25 -20.74 1.32 -4.39
CA HIS A 25 -20.95 -0.11 -4.26
C HIS A 25 -19.64 -0.90 -4.05
N VAL A 26 -18.48 -0.30 -4.35
CA VAL A 26 -17.17 -0.92 -4.11
C VAL A 26 -16.84 -0.84 -2.62
N ARG A 27 -16.59 -2.00 -2.02
CA ARG A 27 -16.16 -2.07 -0.61
C ARG A 27 -14.73 -1.56 -0.46
N ARG A 28 -14.58 -0.37 0.11
CA ARG A 28 -13.31 0.29 0.43
C ARG A 28 -12.84 -0.08 1.84
N VAL A 29 -11.58 -0.49 1.98
CA VAL A 29 -10.96 -0.86 3.27
C VAL A 29 -9.51 -0.39 3.31
N TRP A 30 -9.12 0.28 4.38
CA TRP A 30 -7.75 0.72 4.63
C TRP A 30 -6.99 -0.22 5.55
N ALA A 31 -5.80 -0.66 5.14
CA ALA A 31 -4.85 -1.28 6.05
C ALA A 31 -4.02 -0.17 6.74
N VAL A 32 -4.08 -0.10 8.06
CA VAL A 32 -3.40 0.90 8.90
C VAL A 32 -2.64 0.18 10.00
N ARG A 33 -1.47 0.66 10.39
CA ARG A 33 -0.70 0.02 11.47
C ARG A 33 -1.51 0.01 12.78
N PRO A 34 -1.39 -1.04 13.61
CA PRO A 34 -2.10 -1.11 14.89
C PRO A 34 -1.89 0.11 15.78
N ASP A 35 -0.66 0.63 15.86
CA ASP A 35 -0.28 1.82 16.65
C ASP A 35 -0.78 3.16 16.06
N ARG A 36 -1.50 3.13 14.94
CA ARG A 36 -2.04 4.30 14.24
C ARG A 36 -3.54 4.23 14.00
N MET A 37 -4.22 3.20 14.51
CA MET A 37 -5.66 3.01 14.31
C MET A 37 -6.48 4.21 14.83
N ASP A 38 -6.06 4.83 15.93
CA ASP A 38 -6.75 5.99 16.51
C ASP A 38 -6.65 7.26 15.65
N SER A 39 -5.73 7.30 14.69
CA SER A 39 -5.57 8.42 13.75
C SER A 39 -6.42 8.29 12.48
N VAL A 40 -7.18 7.21 12.35
CA VAL A 40 -8.02 6.96 11.18
C VAL A 40 -9.20 7.96 11.16
N PRO A 41 -9.41 8.70 10.06
CA PRO A 41 -10.54 9.62 9.96
C PRO A 41 -11.89 8.93 10.16
N ARG A 42 -12.81 9.62 10.83
CA ARG A 42 -14.17 9.11 11.08
C ARG A 42 -14.84 8.73 9.76
N GLY A 43 -15.47 7.55 9.74
CA GLY A 43 -16.16 7.02 8.55
C GLY A 43 -15.27 6.22 7.59
N VAL A 44 -13.95 6.24 7.78
CA VAL A 44 -13.04 5.36 7.02
C VAL A 44 -13.05 3.97 7.65
N ARG A 45 -13.40 2.95 6.86
CA ARG A 45 -13.26 1.56 7.28
C ARG A 45 -11.79 1.15 7.23
N ALA A 46 -11.20 0.89 8.38
CA ALA A 46 -9.82 0.43 8.49
C ALA A 46 -9.70 -0.92 9.22
N VAL A 47 -8.65 -1.67 8.90
CA VAL A 47 -8.25 -2.91 9.57
C VAL A 47 -6.78 -2.81 10.00
N PRO A 48 -6.41 -3.31 11.20
CA PRO A 48 -5.01 -3.30 11.63
C PRO A 48 -4.15 -4.17 10.71
N LEU A 49 -3.03 -3.63 10.24
CA LEU A 49 -2.07 -4.34 9.39
C LEU A 49 -1.59 -5.62 10.08
N GLY A 50 -1.64 -6.73 9.35
CA GLY A 50 -1.22 -8.05 9.87
C GLY A 50 -2.27 -8.80 10.69
N SER A 51 -3.41 -8.18 11.02
CA SER A 51 -4.54 -8.86 11.68
C SER A 51 -5.18 -9.92 10.77
N ARG A 52 -5.98 -10.82 11.37
CA ARG A 52 -6.81 -11.79 10.62
C ARG A 52 -7.73 -11.10 9.61
N ASP A 53 -8.31 -9.97 9.97
CA ASP A 53 -9.21 -9.22 9.10
C ASP A 53 -8.45 -8.59 7.93
N PHE A 54 -7.25 -8.07 8.18
CA PHE A 54 -6.35 -7.62 7.12
C PHE A 54 -6.08 -8.74 6.10
N TRP A 55 -5.68 -9.93 6.56
CA TRP A 55 -5.39 -11.05 5.65
C TRP A 55 -6.63 -11.54 4.91
N THR A 56 -7.80 -11.52 5.56
CA THR A 56 -9.08 -11.87 4.93
C THR A 56 -9.45 -10.89 3.82
N VAL A 57 -9.27 -9.59 4.07
CA VAL A 57 -9.51 -8.55 3.06
C VAL A 57 -8.50 -8.67 1.92
N ALA A 58 -7.21 -8.79 2.23
CA ALA A 58 -6.14 -8.90 1.25
C ALA A 58 -6.30 -10.10 0.32
N ALA A 59 -6.74 -11.25 0.85
CA ALA A 59 -6.96 -12.46 0.05
C ALA A 59 -8.17 -12.37 -0.90
N ARG A 60 -9.13 -11.49 -0.62
CA ARG A 60 -10.40 -11.35 -1.38
C ARG A 60 -10.47 -10.08 -2.22
N ALA A 61 -9.60 -9.10 -1.97
CA ALA A 61 -9.63 -7.83 -2.67
C ALA A 61 -9.31 -8.01 -4.15
N LYS A 62 -10.13 -7.42 -5.03
CA LYS A 62 -9.79 -7.34 -6.46
C LYS A 62 -8.72 -6.28 -6.74
N TYR A 63 -8.71 -5.20 -5.97
CA TYR A 63 -7.75 -4.10 -6.10
C TYR A 63 -6.97 -3.91 -4.80
N LEU A 64 -5.64 -3.88 -4.91
CA LEU A 64 -4.73 -3.56 -3.82
C LEU A 64 -3.98 -2.29 -4.21
N VAL A 65 -4.33 -1.18 -3.56
CA VAL A 65 -3.79 0.16 -3.87
C VAL A 65 -2.77 0.56 -2.81
N ASN A 66 -1.58 0.95 -3.25
CA ASN A 66 -0.48 1.37 -2.38
C ASN A 66 0.36 2.46 -3.06
N ASN A 67 1.14 3.19 -2.28
CA ASN A 67 2.10 4.19 -2.75
C ASN A 67 3.55 3.89 -2.36
N VAL A 68 3.79 2.80 -1.61
CA VAL A 68 5.12 2.25 -1.29
C VAL A 68 5.18 0.77 -1.69
N ASN A 69 6.26 0.05 -1.38
CA ASN A 69 6.34 -1.38 -1.64
C ASN A 69 5.25 -2.18 -0.90
N PHE A 70 4.83 -3.29 -1.50
CA PHE A 70 4.03 -4.29 -0.80
C PHE A 70 4.93 -5.16 0.08
N SER A 71 4.34 -5.83 1.07
CA SER A 71 5.05 -6.81 1.88
C SER A 71 5.32 -8.08 1.05
N ASP A 72 6.49 -8.69 1.19
CA ASP A 72 6.81 -9.95 0.51
C ASP A 72 5.93 -11.12 0.96
N ARG A 73 5.26 -10.97 2.12
CA ARG A 73 4.26 -11.91 2.61
C ARG A 73 2.94 -11.85 1.84
N LEU A 74 2.73 -10.81 1.04
CA LEU A 74 1.52 -10.63 0.25
C LEU A 74 1.71 -11.21 -1.16
N VAL A 75 1.26 -12.45 -1.33
CA VAL A 75 1.29 -13.13 -2.63
C VAL A 75 0.09 -12.69 -3.47
N LYS A 76 0.35 -12.11 -4.64
CA LYS A 76 -0.68 -11.70 -5.61
C LYS A 76 -1.38 -12.94 -6.19
N ARG A 77 -2.69 -13.01 -6.06
CA ARG A 77 -3.51 -14.10 -6.63
C ARG A 77 -3.96 -13.77 -8.07
N PRO A 78 -4.26 -14.78 -8.90
CA PRO A 78 -4.92 -14.58 -10.18
C PRO A 78 -6.19 -13.72 -10.03
N GLY A 79 -6.36 -12.75 -10.91
CA GLY A 79 -7.49 -11.81 -10.89
C GLY A 79 -7.35 -10.60 -9.96
N GLN A 80 -6.33 -10.58 -9.08
CA GLN A 80 -6.00 -9.38 -8.29
C GLN A 80 -5.21 -8.38 -9.12
N ILE A 81 -5.45 -7.10 -8.84
CA ILE A 81 -4.80 -5.96 -9.46
C ILE A 81 -4.06 -5.19 -8.37
N HIS A 82 -2.74 -5.12 -8.49
CA HIS A 82 -1.90 -4.28 -7.63
C HIS A 82 -1.72 -2.93 -8.33
N LEU A 83 -2.28 -1.87 -7.74
CA LEU A 83 -2.11 -0.50 -8.22
C LEU A 83 -1.04 0.18 -7.38
N GLN A 84 0.13 0.38 -7.97
CA GLN A 84 1.23 1.13 -7.39
C GLN A 84 1.16 2.58 -7.87
N THR A 85 0.98 3.51 -6.94
CA THR A 85 0.90 4.94 -7.24
C THR A 85 2.23 5.67 -7.07
N HIS A 86 3.22 5.04 -6.42
CA HIS A 86 4.43 5.70 -5.93
C HIS A 86 4.08 6.98 -5.12
N HIS A 87 5.07 7.77 -4.75
CA HIS A 87 4.87 8.95 -3.91
C HIS A 87 5.71 10.15 -4.34
N GLY A 88 5.85 10.31 -5.65
CA GLY A 88 6.48 11.48 -6.27
C GLY A 88 7.53 11.13 -7.33
N THR A 89 7.90 12.16 -8.09
CA THR A 89 9.00 12.08 -9.05
C THR A 89 10.33 11.91 -8.30
N PRO A 90 11.13 10.89 -8.62
CA PRO A 90 12.40 10.67 -7.95
C PRO A 90 13.38 11.80 -8.28
N LEU A 91 13.91 12.47 -7.25
CA LEU A 91 15.08 13.35 -7.38
C LEU A 91 16.39 12.61 -7.02
N LYS A 92 16.30 11.65 -6.09
CA LYS A 92 17.42 10.80 -5.67
C LYS A 92 17.42 9.46 -6.40
N ARG A 93 18.59 8.82 -6.53
CA ARG A 93 18.70 7.43 -7.01
C ARG A 93 18.00 6.47 -6.05
N MET A 94 17.19 5.56 -6.60
CA MET A 94 16.40 4.58 -5.84
C MET A 94 16.32 3.25 -6.60
N GLY A 95 15.98 2.17 -5.90
CA GLY A 95 15.82 0.86 -6.52
C GLY A 95 17.12 0.36 -7.15
N LEU A 96 17.05 -0.18 -8.37
CA LEU A 96 18.22 -0.72 -9.08
C LEU A 96 19.31 0.32 -9.36
N ASP A 97 18.97 1.61 -9.46
CA ASP A 97 19.94 2.68 -9.68
C ASP A 97 20.87 2.91 -8.48
N GLN A 98 20.53 2.35 -7.30
CA GLN A 98 21.41 2.34 -6.13
C GLN A 98 22.51 1.28 -6.20
N ARG A 99 22.50 0.38 -7.20
CA ARG A 99 23.52 -0.66 -7.36
C ARG A 99 24.92 -0.07 -7.55
N GLU A 100 25.01 1.11 -8.16
CA GLU A 100 26.25 1.87 -8.32
C GLU A 100 26.76 2.49 -6.99
N TYR A 101 25.93 2.49 -5.94
CA TYR A 101 26.21 3.11 -4.64
C TYR A 101 25.83 2.16 -3.49
N PRO A 102 26.50 1.00 -3.35
CA PRO A 102 26.06 -0.09 -2.44
C PRO A 102 26.04 0.29 -0.96
N ILE A 103 26.80 1.31 -0.53
CA ILE A 103 26.78 1.81 0.86
C ILE A 103 25.44 2.51 1.19
N SER A 104 24.69 2.97 0.19
CA SER A 104 23.45 3.74 0.37
C SER A 104 22.20 2.90 0.64
N THR A 105 22.32 1.56 0.64
CA THR A 105 21.18 0.64 0.79
C THR A 105 21.58 -0.69 1.41
N SER A 106 20.64 -1.34 2.09
CA SER A 106 20.76 -2.71 2.59
C SER A 106 20.01 -3.72 1.72
N MET A 107 19.57 -3.33 0.51
CA MET A 107 18.87 -4.23 -0.41
C MET A 107 19.80 -5.29 -0.97
N ASN A 108 19.32 -6.52 -1.04
CA ASN A 108 19.93 -7.57 -1.83
C ASN A 108 19.48 -7.42 -3.28
N PHE A 109 20.37 -6.93 -4.15
CA PHE A 109 20.05 -6.72 -5.56
C PHE A 109 19.79 -8.02 -6.34
N ALA A 110 20.26 -9.17 -5.85
CA ALA A 110 19.99 -10.46 -6.48
C ALA A 110 18.51 -10.86 -6.37
N ASP A 111 17.80 -10.41 -5.34
CA ASP A 111 16.37 -10.71 -5.16
C ASP A 111 15.47 -9.85 -6.07
N LEU A 112 16.06 -8.91 -6.83
CA LEU A 112 15.36 -7.94 -7.69
C LEU A 112 15.54 -8.21 -9.20
N LEU A 113 16.32 -9.23 -9.57
CA LEU A 113 16.69 -9.61 -10.95
C LEU A 113 16.26 -11.05 -11.24
#